data_AF-A0A432QDM9-F1
#
_entry.id   AF-A0A432QDM9-F1
#
_cell.length_a   1.000
_cell.length_b   1.000
_cell.length_c   1.000
_cell.angle_alpha   90.00
_cell.angle_beta   90.00
_cell.angle_gamma   90.00
#
_symmetry.space_group_name_H-M   'P 1'
#
loop_
_entity.id
_entity.type
_entity.pdbx_description
1 polymer ?
#
loop_
_entity_poly.entity_id
_entity_poly.type
_entity_poly.pdbx_seq_one_letter_code
_entity_poly.pdbx_strand_id
1 'polypeptide(L)'
;VQQALAAHQVKPTARIVFDEHVPAAEYLEPVASIHASSHVMGEILDSFYVADYSVDQYLQRTAEYIDTLADRVDIWEIGNEVNGDWLGSNADVRAKIEGAYALAEDKGLTTAINFYYNAACSSDSPEHEMFTWIEHNISQEMKNGLDYVFFSYYEDDCKGVAYSRDHWQEVFARLHTIFPGAKLGFGEIGTTDTTKKAAYIQRYYSITFDKAYYVGGFFWWYYRQDCVPHTAPLWSILDRTVTRAATGGNQPLPAGSIIPAINSLLIPPKPD
;
A
#
# COMPACT_ATOMS: atom_id res chain seq x y z
N VAL A 1 10.93 2.51 15.63
CA VAL A 1 9.66 2.42 14.86
C VAL A 1 8.51 1.90 15.73
N GLN A 2 8.62 0.71 16.34
CA GLN A 2 7.60 0.14 17.25
C GLN A 2 7.05 1.15 18.28
N GLN A 3 7.93 1.85 19.01
CA GLN A 3 7.48 2.85 20.01
C GLN A 3 6.64 3.98 19.41
N ALA A 4 6.89 4.37 18.14
CA ALA A 4 6.10 5.38 17.47
C ALA A 4 4.73 4.83 17.03
N LEU A 5 4.68 3.57 16.57
CA LEU A 5 3.43 2.88 16.29
C LEU A 5 2.58 2.71 17.55
N ALA A 6 3.18 2.26 18.64
CA ALA A 6 2.52 2.01 19.92
C ALA A 6 1.95 3.28 20.57
N ALA A 7 2.49 4.45 20.22
CA ALA A 7 2.04 5.72 20.75
C ALA A 7 0.75 6.23 20.08
N HIS A 8 0.32 5.64 18.95
CA HIS A 8 -0.87 6.10 18.25
C HIS A 8 -2.13 5.80 19.05
N GLN A 9 -3.09 6.74 19.05
CA GLN A 9 -4.36 6.59 19.77
C GLN A 9 -5.23 5.46 19.20
N VAL A 10 -5.05 5.15 17.92
CA VAL A 10 -5.71 4.01 17.28
C VAL A 10 -4.65 3.10 16.71
N LYS A 11 -4.84 1.79 16.94
CA LYS A 11 -3.91 0.75 16.50
C LYS A 11 -3.70 0.85 14.98
N PRO A 12 -2.46 1.08 14.52
CA PRO A 12 -2.15 1.18 13.11
C PRO A 12 -2.09 -0.19 12.39
N THR A 13 -2.12 -0.21 11.06
CA THR A 13 -1.55 -1.25 10.19
C THR A 13 -0.30 -0.71 9.54
N ALA A 14 0.83 -1.36 9.76
CA ALA A 14 2.10 -0.99 9.16
C ALA A 14 2.28 -1.71 7.82
N ARG A 15 2.49 -0.99 6.73
CA ARG A 15 3.08 -1.60 5.51
C ARG A 15 4.58 -1.68 5.66
N ILE A 16 5.17 -2.84 5.41
CA ILE A 16 6.60 -3.08 5.45
C ILE A 16 7.06 -3.37 4.03
N VAL A 17 7.90 -2.49 3.49
CA VAL A 17 8.59 -2.72 2.22
C VAL A 17 9.75 -3.67 2.49
N PHE A 18 9.69 -4.89 1.95
CA PHE A 18 10.82 -5.82 2.05
C PHE A 18 11.88 -5.48 1.00
N ASP A 19 13.10 -5.25 1.48
CA ASP A 19 14.22 -4.80 0.66
C ASP A 19 14.66 -5.88 -0.34
N GLU A 20 15.03 -5.44 -1.53
CA GLU A 20 15.58 -6.28 -2.59
C GLU A 20 16.83 -7.02 -2.11
N HIS A 21 16.97 -8.27 -2.54
CA HIS A 21 18.13 -9.13 -2.25
C HIS A 21 18.36 -9.44 -0.77
N VAL A 22 17.42 -9.08 0.11
CA VAL A 22 17.42 -9.47 1.52
C VAL A 22 16.56 -10.74 1.70
N PRO A 23 17.06 -11.77 2.41
CA PRO A 23 16.29 -12.98 2.71
C PRO A 23 15.25 -12.72 3.81
N ALA A 24 14.16 -13.49 3.81
CA ALA A 24 13.03 -13.30 4.72
C ALA A 24 13.42 -13.43 6.21
N ALA A 25 14.43 -14.25 6.51
CA ALA A 25 14.87 -14.50 7.89
C ALA A 25 15.37 -13.24 8.62
N GLU A 26 15.91 -12.26 7.88
CA GLU A 26 16.36 -10.98 8.47
C GLU A 26 15.17 -10.14 8.97
N TYR A 27 13.96 -10.42 8.49
CA TYR A 27 12.75 -9.71 8.88
C TYR A 27 12.00 -10.32 10.08
N LEU A 28 12.40 -11.50 10.58
CA LEU A 28 11.70 -12.18 11.68
C LEU A 28 11.51 -11.29 12.91
N GLU A 29 12.61 -10.72 13.42
CA GLU A 29 12.61 -9.83 14.58
C GLU A 29 11.94 -8.48 14.32
N PRO A 30 12.30 -7.72 13.26
CA PRO A 30 11.70 -6.40 13.06
C PRO A 30 10.21 -6.47 12.71
N VAL A 31 9.74 -7.49 11.99
CA VAL A 31 8.30 -7.70 11.73
C VAL A 31 7.58 -8.05 13.03
N ALA A 32 8.12 -8.96 13.85
CA ALA A 32 7.54 -9.30 15.15
C ALA A 32 7.44 -8.07 16.08
N SER A 33 8.48 -7.22 16.09
CA SER A 33 8.49 -5.98 16.86
C SER A 33 7.40 -5.00 16.41
N ILE A 34 7.16 -4.87 15.10
CA ILE A 34 6.08 -4.04 14.57
C ILE A 34 4.71 -4.63 14.87
N HIS A 35 4.51 -5.92 14.61
CA HIS A 35 3.24 -6.62 14.81
C HIS A 35 2.74 -6.54 16.27
N ALA A 36 3.67 -6.44 17.23
CA ALA A 36 3.33 -6.19 18.63
C ALA A 36 2.62 -4.84 18.89
N SER A 37 2.64 -3.90 17.93
CA SER A 37 2.09 -2.54 18.08
C SER A 37 1.22 -2.09 16.90
N SER A 38 1.10 -2.91 15.86
CA SER A 38 0.28 -2.65 14.68
C SER A 38 -0.22 -3.97 14.07
N HIS A 39 -1.14 -3.90 13.11
CA HIS A 39 -1.23 -4.95 12.09
C HIS A 39 -0.05 -4.81 11.12
N VAL A 40 0.23 -5.82 10.31
CA VAL A 40 1.32 -5.81 9.33
C VAL A 40 0.80 -6.17 7.95
N MET A 41 1.07 -5.30 6.98
CA MET A 41 1.06 -5.65 5.56
C MET A 41 2.50 -5.78 5.07
N GLY A 42 2.86 -6.91 4.48
CA GLY A 42 4.18 -7.12 3.87
C GLY A 42 4.12 -6.93 2.37
N GLU A 43 4.91 -6.00 1.84
CA GLU A 43 5.11 -5.83 0.40
C GLU A 43 6.27 -6.71 -0.06
N ILE A 44 5.97 -7.64 -0.98
CA ILE A 44 6.96 -8.62 -1.45
C ILE A 44 8.19 -7.93 -2.06
N LEU A 45 7.99 -6.90 -2.87
CA LEU A 45 9.08 -6.18 -3.52
C LEU A 45 8.59 -4.83 -4.04
N ASP A 46 9.39 -3.79 -3.78
CA ASP A 46 9.21 -2.44 -4.32
C ASP A 46 9.18 -2.44 -5.85
N SER A 47 8.23 -1.69 -6.42
CA SER A 47 7.96 -1.63 -7.86
C SER A 47 9.22 -1.26 -8.65
N PHE A 48 10.12 -0.45 -8.06
CA PHE A 48 11.38 -0.03 -8.66
C PHE A 48 12.30 -1.21 -9.00
N TYR A 49 12.27 -2.29 -8.20
CA TYR A 49 13.14 -3.45 -8.36
C TYR A 49 12.48 -4.63 -9.07
N VAL A 50 11.18 -4.55 -9.39
CA VAL A 50 10.46 -5.69 -10.01
C VAL A 50 11.11 -6.13 -11.31
N ALA A 51 11.63 -5.20 -12.12
CA ALA A 51 12.31 -5.53 -13.38
C ALA A 51 13.64 -6.29 -13.20
N ASP A 52 14.27 -6.19 -12.02
CA ASP A 52 15.54 -6.87 -11.71
C ASP A 52 15.34 -8.36 -11.36
N TYR A 53 14.09 -8.78 -11.17
CA TYR A 53 13.72 -10.16 -10.85
C TYR A 53 13.05 -10.82 -12.05
N SER A 54 13.50 -12.02 -12.42
CA SER A 54 12.72 -12.91 -13.28
C SER A 54 11.42 -13.34 -12.58
N VAL A 55 10.46 -13.89 -13.34
CA VAL A 55 9.23 -14.48 -12.77
C VAL A 55 9.59 -15.51 -11.69
N ASP A 56 10.48 -16.45 -11.99
CA ASP A 56 10.88 -17.50 -11.05
C ASP A 56 11.50 -16.93 -9.76
N GLN A 57 12.35 -15.91 -9.86
CA GLN A 57 12.96 -15.27 -8.68
C GLN A 57 11.91 -14.54 -7.82
N TYR A 58 10.94 -13.88 -8.43
CA TYR A 58 9.85 -13.23 -7.70
C TYR A 58 8.98 -14.24 -6.95
N LEU A 59 8.66 -15.37 -7.59
CA LEU A 59 7.87 -16.43 -6.97
C LEU A 59 8.65 -17.17 -5.87
N GLN A 60 9.94 -17.42 -6.06
CA GLN A 60 10.81 -17.98 -5.02
C GLN A 60 10.89 -17.06 -3.81
N ARG A 61 11.07 -15.75 -4.04
CA ARG A 61 11.04 -14.74 -2.98
C ARG A 61 9.69 -14.74 -2.26
N THR A 62 8.58 -14.74 -3.01
CA THR A 62 7.24 -14.76 -2.43
C THR A 62 7.04 -15.98 -1.51
N ALA A 63 7.40 -17.17 -2.00
CA ALA A 63 7.30 -18.40 -1.22
C ALA A 63 8.18 -18.35 0.04
N GLU A 64 9.44 -17.91 -0.08
CA GLU A 64 10.37 -17.77 1.05
C GLU A 64 9.79 -16.85 2.14
N TYR A 65 9.28 -15.69 1.74
CA TYR A 65 8.72 -14.71 2.67
C TYR A 65 7.46 -15.22 3.35
N ILE A 66 6.53 -15.81 2.59
CA ILE A 66 5.33 -16.42 3.14
C ILE A 66 5.68 -17.54 4.12
N ASP A 67 6.56 -18.47 3.74
CA ASP A 67 6.94 -19.60 4.60
C ASP A 67 7.62 -19.15 5.89
N THR A 68 8.32 -18.01 5.87
CA THR A 68 9.08 -17.49 7.01
C THR A 68 8.26 -16.58 7.92
N LEU A 69 7.33 -15.79 7.37
CA LEU A 69 6.71 -14.65 8.06
C LEU A 69 5.18 -14.71 8.14
N ALA A 70 4.51 -15.73 7.60
CA ALA A 70 3.04 -15.81 7.57
C ALA A 70 2.36 -15.77 8.94
N ASP A 71 3.06 -16.11 10.03
CA ASP A 71 2.55 -16.00 11.40
C ASP A 71 2.67 -14.57 11.99
N ARG A 72 3.32 -13.65 11.29
CA ARG A 72 3.62 -12.28 11.72
C ARG A 72 3.18 -11.20 10.71
N VAL A 73 2.71 -11.60 9.53
CA VAL A 73 2.20 -10.72 8.48
C VAL A 73 0.72 -10.99 8.31
N ASP A 74 -0.11 -9.97 8.49
CA ASP A 74 -1.58 -10.09 8.41
C ASP A 74 -2.09 -9.96 6.96
N ILE A 75 -1.40 -9.22 6.10
CA ILE A 75 -1.79 -8.94 4.70
C ILE A 75 -0.55 -9.04 3.80
N TRP A 76 -0.66 -9.72 2.67
CA TRP A 76 0.42 -9.87 1.69
C TRP A 76 0.16 -9.03 0.45
N GLU A 77 0.94 -7.98 0.26
CA GLU A 77 0.90 -7.20 -0.98
C GLU A 77 1.72 -7.89 -2.06
N ILE A 78 1.01 -8.55 -2.97
CA ILE A 78 1.55 -9.45 -4.01
C ILE A 78 2.13 -8.71 -5.22
N GLY A 79 2.06 -7.38 -5.22
CA GLY A 79 2.54 -6.54 -6.31
C GLY A 79 2.29 -5.06 -6.00
N ASN A 80 3.36 -4.27 -6.08
CA ASN A 80 3.33 -2.84 -5.89
C ASN A 80 3.33 -2.09 -7.24
N GLU A 81 2.49 -1.07 -7.36
CA GLU A 81 2.34 -0.19 -8.54
C GLU A 81 2.41 -0.94 -9.88
N VAL A 82 1.65 -2.03 -9.97
CA VAL A 82 1.86 -3.06 -11.01
C VAL A 82 1.62 -2.59 -12.44
N ASN A 83 0.96 -1.46 -12.62
CA ASN A 83 0.76 -0.82 -13.92
C ASN A 83 1.87 0.17 -14.31
N GLY A 84 2.95 0.31 -13.53
CA GLY A 84 4.11 1.12 -13.92
C GLY A 84 4.79 0.58 -15.18
N ASP A 85 5.26 1.47 -16.06
CA ASP A 85 5.94 1.10 -17.30
C ASP A 85 7.42 0.70 -17.07
N TRP A 86 7.93 0.89 -15.86
CA TRP A 86 9.28 0.51 -15.44
C TRP A 86 9.41 -0.95 -14.96
N LEU A 87 8.31 -1.68 -14.74
CA LEU A 87 8.34 -3.03 -14.16
C LEU A 87 8.77 -4.13 -15.17
N GLY A 88 8.99 -3.76 -16.43
CA GLY A 88 9.31 -4.68 -17.52
C GLY A 88 8.08 -5.06 -18.34
N SER A 89 8.06 -6.27 -18.92
CA SER A 89 6.96 -6.67 -19.79
C SER A 89 5.68 -6.95 -19.00
N ASN A 90 4.52 -6.50 -19.50
CA ASN A 90 3.22 -6.81 -18.88
C ASN A 90 2.98 -8.33 -18.73
N ALA A 91 3.55 -9.16 -19.61
CA ALA A 91 3.46 -10.61 -19.49
C ALA A 91 4.18 -11.13 -18.23
N ASP A 92 5.40 -10.65 -17.97
CA ASP A 92 6.16 -11.04 -16.78
C ASP A 92 5.52 -10.46 -15.51
N VAL A 93 5.06 -9.22 -15.53
CA VAL A 93 4.35 -8.60 -14.40
C VAL A 93 3.11 -9.42 -14.04
N ARG A 94 2.27 -9.79 -15.03
CA ARG A 94 1.12 -10.68 -14.79
C ARG A 94 1.53 -12.01 -14.19
N ALA A 95 2.53 -12.67 -14.74
CA ALA A 95 2.99 -13.96 -14.24
C ALA A 95 3.50 -13.89 -12.79
N LYS A 96 4.17 -12.79 -12.42
CA LYS A 96 4.62 -12.53 -11.05
C LYS A 96 3.44 -12.37 -10.09
N ILE A 97 2.50 -11.48 -10.39
CA ILE A 97 1.37 -11.18 -9.50
C ILE A 97 0.37 -12.35 -9.42
N GLU A 98 0.12 -13.07 -10.52
CA GLU A 98 -0.76 -14.24 -10.52
C GLU A 98 -0.14 -15.41 -9.74
N GLY A 99 1.17 -15.65 -9.89
CA GLY A 99 1.84 -16.68 -9.12
C GLY A 99 1.96 -16.32 -7.64
N ALA A 100 2.23 -15.06 -7.30
CA ALA A 100 2.27 -14.60 -5.91
C ALA A 100 0.89 -14.67 -5.23
N TYR A 101 -0.17 -14.29 -5.96
CA TYR A 101 -1.56 -14.50 -5.55
C TYR A 101 -1.83 -15.97 -5.26
N ALA A 102 -1.52 -16.88 -6.19
CA ALA A 102 -1.75 -18.31 -6.03
C ALA A 102 -0.99 -18.91 -4.83
N LEU A 103 0.25 -18.48 -4.58
CA LEU A 103 1.05 -18.92 -3.42
C LEU A 103 0.42 -18.49 -2.09
N ALA A 104 -0.17 -17.29 -2.02
CA ALA A 104 -0.86 -16.80 -0.84
C ALA A 104 -2.22 -17.51 -0.63
N GLU A 105 -3.01 -17.66 -1.71
CA GLU A 105 -4.31 -18.32 -1.68
C GLU A 105 -4.23 -19.81 -1.30
N ASP A 106 -3.22 -20.54 -1.78
CA ASP A 106 -2.99 -21.96 -1.42
C ASP A 106 -2.82 -22.15 0.10
N LYS A 107 -2.37 -21.10 0.81
CA LYS A 107 -2.21 -21.08 2.26
C LYS A 107 -3.36 -20.35 2.99
N GLY A 108 -4.36 -19.87 2.26
CA GLY A 108 -5.50 -19.11 2.81
C GLY A 108 -5.09 -17.78 3.45
N LEU A 109 -4.05 -17.12 2.90
CA LEU A 109 -3.53 -15.86 3.41
C LEU A 109 -4.24 -14.68 2.75
N THR A 110 -4.40 -13.58 3.50
CA THR A 110 -5.04 -12.37 3.00
C THR A 110 -4.15 -11.64 1.99
N THR A 111 -4.72 -11.27 0.84
CA THR A 111 -3.97 -10.67 -0.28
C THR A 111 -4.31 -9.21 -0.53
N ALA A 112 -3.32 -8.43 -0.95
CA ALA A 112 -3.45 -7.06 -1.42
C ALA A 112 -2.72 -6.87 -2.75
N ILE A 113 -3.23 -6.01 -3.62
CA ILE A 113 -2.49 -5.50 -4.78
C ILE A 113 -2.51 -3.97 -4.77
N ASN A 114 -1.41 -3.34 -5.15
CA ASN A 114 -1.34 -1.89 -5.28
C ASN A 114 -1.11 -1.48 -6.74
N PHE A 115 -1.89 -0.50 -7.20
CA PHE A 115 -1.79 0.13 -8.51
C PHE A 115 -1.27 1.56 -8.38
N TYR A 116 -0.78 2.14 -9.47
CA TYR A 116 -0.40 3.54 -9.56
C TYR A 116 -1.47 4.36 -10.28
N TYR A 117 -2.12 5.29 -9.56
CA TYR A 117 -3.13 6.17 -10.15
C TYR A 117 -2.48 7.34 -10.92
N ASN A 118 -2.50 7.25 -12.25
CA ASN A 118 -1.74 8.12 -13.15
C ASN A 118 -2.59 8.90 -14.16
N ALA A 119 -3.89 9.08 -13.91
CA ALA A 119 -4.84 9.62 -14.90
C ALA A 119 -4.47 11.01 -15.48
N ALA A 120 -3.74 11.86 -14.76
CA ALA A 120 -3.31 13.18 -15.24
C ALA A 120 -2.00 13.16 -16.05
N CYS A 121 -1.25 12.07 -16.01
CA CYS A 121 0.09 11.95 -16.60
C CYS A 121 0.32 10.67 -17.43
N SER A 122 -0.72 9.88 -17.69
CA SER A 122 -0.65 8.66 -18.51
C SER A 122 -0.68 8.89 -20.03
N SER A 123 -0.66 10.13 -20.51
CA SER A 123 -0.76 10.42 -21.96
C SER A 123 0.36 9.80 -22.79
N ASP A 124 1.53 9.62 -22.18
CA ASP A 124 2.73 9.15 -22.85
C ASP A 124 2.85 7.61 -22.82
N SER A 125 2.09 6.95 -21.92
CA SER A 125 1.99 5.49 -21.75
C SER A 125 0.53 5.08 -21.47
N PRO A 126 -0.42 5.29 -22.40
CA PRO A 126 -1.85 5.13 -22.15
C PRO A 126 -2.27 3.68 -21.79
N GLU A 127 -1.54 2.68 -22.26
CA GLU A 127 -1.73 1.27 -21.90
C GLU A 127 -1.36 0.96 -20.43
N HIS A 128 -0.61 1.86 -19.79
CA HIS A 128 -0.24 1.83 -18.37
C HIS A 128 -1.13 2.75 -17.51
N GLU A 129 -2.14 3.41 -18.10
CA GLU A 129 -3.18 4.08 -17.32
C GLU A 129 -3.90 3.04 -16.43
N MET A 130 -4.05 3.34 -15.14
CA MET A 130 -4.49 2.38 -14.12
C MET A 130 -5.67 1.51 -14.56
N PHE A 131 -6.78 2.12 -14.99
CA PHE A 131 -7.97 1.34 -15.36
C PHE A 131 -7.80 0.57 -16.66
N THR A 132 -7.15 1.19 -17.65
CA THR A 132 -6.80 0.54 -18.92
C THR A 132 -5.93 -0.69 -18.69
N TRP A 133 -4.94 -0.58 -17.81
CA TRP A 133 -4.06 -1.69 -17.48
C TRP A 133 -4.79 -2.79 -16.72
N ILE A 134 -5.63 -2.44 -15.73
CA ILE A 134 -6.45 -3.39 -14.96
C ILE A 134 -7.38 -4.20 -15.88
N GLU A 135 -8.02 -3.54 -16.84
CA GLU A 135 -8.96 -4.18 -17.78
C GLU A 135 -8.25 -5.25 -18.63
N HIS A 136 -7.02 -4.98 -19.09
CA HIS A 136 -6.27 -5.88 -19.95
C HIS A 136 -5.44 -6.94 -19.21
N ASN A 137 -5.01 -6.68 -17.97
CA ASN A 137 -3.96 -7.47 -17.34
C ASN A 137 -4.38 -8.24 -16.09
N ILE A 138 -5.45 -7.85 -15.40
CA ILE A 138 -5.88 -8.59 -14.21
C ILE A 138 -6.90 -9.67 -14.61
N SER A 139 -6.62 -10.91 -14.24
CA SER A 139 -7.49 -12.06 -14.47
C SER A 139 -8.84 -11.92 -13.74
N GLN A 140 -9.87 -12.63 -14.22
CA GLN A 140 -11.18 -12.62 -13.56
C GLN A 140 -11.13 -13.27 -12.17
N GLU A 141 -10.23 -14.23 -11.98
CA GLU A 141 -9.98 -14.88 -10.70
C GLU A 141 -9.50 -13.88 -9.66
N MET A 142 -8.41 -13.15 -9.95
CA MET A 142 -7.91 -12.10 -9.05
C MET A 142 -8.95 -10.98 -8.83
N LYS A 143 -9.69 -10.57 -9.88
CA LYS A 143 -10.78 -9.59 -9.76
C LYS A 143 -11.83 -9.99 -8.71
N ASN A 144 -12.11 -11.28 -8.61
CA ASN A 144 -13.11 -11.81 -7.69
C ASN A 144 -12.54 -12.20 -6.32
N GLY A 145 -11.26 -12.55 -6.25
CA GLY A 145 -10.66 -13.17 -5.07
C GLY A 145 -9.72 -12.28 -4.23
N LEU A 146 -9.20 -11.17 -4.77
CA LEU A 146 -8.37 -10.26 -3.98
C LEU A 146 -9.14 -9.67 -2.79
N ASP A 147 -8.55 -9.73 -1.59
CA ASP A 147 -9.15 -9.17 -0.37
C ASP A 147 -9.02 -7.64 -0.33
N TYR A 148 -7.88 -7.12 -0.79
CA TYR A 148 -7.58 -5.69 -0.81
C TYR A 148 -7.08 -5.23 -2.18
N VAL A 149 -7.59 -4.09 -2.63
CA VAL A 149 -7.13 -3.40 -3.84
C VAL A 149 -6.82 -1.97 -3.52
N PHE A 150 -5.56 -1.60 -3.72
CA PHE A 150 -5.01 -0.32 -3.35
C PHE A 150 -4.44 0.47 -4.52
N PHE A 151 -4.34 1.75 -4.22
CA PHE A 151 -3.87 2.89 -4.99
C PHE A 151 -2.70 3.76 -4.53
N SER A 152 -1.51 3.72 -5.12
CA SER A 152 -0.55 4.82 -4.98
C SER A 152 -1.04 6.08 -5.68
N TYR A 153 -0.90 7.23 -5.02
CA TYR A 153 -1.08 8.52 -5.65
C TYR A 153 -0.13 9.59 -5.11
N TYR A 154 0.58 10.23 -6.03
CA TYR A 154 1.50 11.32 -5.76
C TYR A 154 1.08 12.53 -6.61
N GLU A 155 0.72 13.65 -5.96
CA GLU A 155 0.40 14.88 -6.70
C GLU A 155 1.63 15.35 -7.49
N ASP A 156 2.83 15.14 -6.93
CA ASP A 156 4.11 15.57 -7.50
C ASP A 156 4.42 14.91 -8.85
N ASP A 157 4.00 13.65 -9.04
CA ASP A 157 4.28 12.89 -10.27
C ASP A 157 3.35 13.31 -11.42
N CYS A 158 2.09 13.63 -11.09
CA CYS A 158 1.03 13.86 -12.05
C CYS A 158 0.63 15.35 -12.13
N LYS A 159 1.59 16.21 -12.50
CA LYS A 159 1.40 17.65 -12.80
C LYS A 159 0.89 18.49 -11.61
N GLY A 160 1.11 18.06 -10.37
CA GLY A 160 0.67 18.78 -9.18
C GLY A 160 -0.86 18.78 -9.01
N VAL A 161 -1.57 17.81 -9.59
CA VAL A 161 -3.04 17.75 -9.49
C VAL A 161 -3.42 17.34 -8.07
N ALA A 162 -4.37 18.06 -7.48
CA ALA A 162 -5.00 17.69 -6.22
C ALA A 162 -6.47 17.35 -6.49
N TYR A 163 -6.80 16.06 -6.58
CA TYR A 163 -8.17 15.63 -6.87
C TYR A 163 -9.11 15.88 -5.69
N SER A 164 -10.37 16.16 -6.02
CA SER A 164 -11.43 16.37 -5.03
C SER A 164 -11.86 15.05 -4.36
N ARG A 165 -12.54 15.16 -3.22
CA ARG A 165 -13.18 14.01 -2.57
C ARG A 165 -14.14 13.27 -3.51
N ASP A 166 -14.93 13.99 -4.30
CA ASP A 166 -15.92 13.40 -5.21
C ASP A 166 -15.26 12.64 -6.35
N HIS A 167 -14.15 13.16 -6.87
CA HIS A 167 -13.31 12.44 -7.84
C HIS A 167 -12.83 11.09 -7.27
N TRP A 168 -12.30 11.09 -6.05
CA TRP A 168 -11.88 9.85 -5.40
C TRP A 168 -13.06 8.89 -5.17
N GLN A 169 -14.24 9.41 -4.84
CA GLN A 169 -15.45 8.60 -4.69
C GLN A 169 -15.80 7.87 -5.99
N GLU A 170 -15.67 8.53 -7.15
CA GLU A 170 -15.91 7.95 -8.47
C GLU A 170 -14.85 6.88 -8.81
N VAL A 171 -13.57 7.15 -8.54
CA VAL A 171 -12.49 6.17 -8.72
C VAL A 171 -12.74 4.89 -7.91
N PHE A 172 -13.06 5.03 -6.61
CA PHE A 172 -13.36 3.88 -5.77
C PHE A 172 -14.64 3.15 -6.18
N ALA A 173 -15.67 3.85 -6.66
CA ALA A 173 -16.88 3.21 -7.19
C ALA A 173 -16.59 2.38 -8.45
N ARG A 174 -15.71 2.86 -9.34
CA ARG A 174 -15.26 2.10 -10.52
C ARG A 174 -14.44 0.88 -10.10
N LEU A 175 -13.50 1.04 -9.17
CA LEU A 175 -12.74 -0.10 -8.63
C LEU A 175 -13.65 -1.14 -7.98
N HIS A 176 -14.65 -0.74 -7.21
CA HIS A 176 -15.59 -1.69 -6.60
C HIS A 176 -16.43 -2.45 -7.63
N THR A 177 -16.68 -1.86 -8.80
CA THR A 177 -17.35 -2.57 -9.91
C THR A 177 -16.44 -3.65 -10.50
N ILE A 178 -15.14 -3.41 -10.57
CA ILE A 178 -14.14 -4.35 -11.11
C ILE A 178 -13.77 -5.42 -10.08
N PHE A 179 -13.68 -5.04 -8.81
CA PHE A 179 -13.27 -5.86 -7.66
C PHE A 179 -14.39 -5.89 -6.61
N PRO A 180 -15.48 -6.64 -6.84
CA PRO A 180 -16.68 -6.57 -6.00
C PRO A 180 -16.49 -7.11 -4.58
N GLY A 181 -15.52 -8.01 -4.37
CA GLY A 181 -15.19 -8.57 -3.06
C GLY A 181 -14.18 -7.76 -2.24
N ALA A 182 -13.37 -6.93 -2.92
CA ALA A 182 -12.21 -6.30 -2.31
C ALA A 182 -12.57 -5.10 -1.41
N LYS A 183 -11.76 -4.92 -0.37
CA LYS A 183 -11.62 -3.66 0.37
C LYS A 183 -10.69 -2.72 -0.39
N LEU A 184 -11.06 -1.44 -0.46
CA LEU A 184 -10.43 -0.45 -1.31
C LEU A 184 -9.86 0.70 -0.50
N GLY A 185 -8.70 1.18 -0.91
CA GLY A 185 -8.01 2.29 -0.25
C GLY A 185 -6.83 2.81 -1.06
N PHE A 186 -6.12 3.78 -0.50
CA PHE A 186 -4.87 4.28 -1.05
C PHE A 186 -3.72 3.40 -0.56
N GLY A 187 -2.88 2.89 -1.46
CA GLY A 187 -1.73 2.04 -1.14
C GLY A 187 -0.50 2.85 -0.77
N GLU A 188 -0.35 4.04 -1.33
CA GLU A 188 0.71 4.98 -0.94
C GLU A 188 0.24 6.43 -1.17
N ILE A 189 0.56 7.31 -0.24
CA ILE A 189 0.41 8.76 -0.38
C ILE A 189 1.65 9.41 0.22
N GLY A 190 2.25 10.37 -0.49
CA GLY A 190 3.42 11.08 -0.01
C GLY A 190 3.72 12.34 -0.82
N THR A 191 4.80 13.02 -0.42
CA THR A 191 5.39 14.12 -1.18
C THR A 191 6.83 14.32 -0.74
N THR A 192 7.70 14.68 -1.68
CA THR A 192 9.08 15.09 -1.39
C THR A 192 9.14 16.56 -0.93
N ASP A 193 8.10 17.36 -1.20
CA ASP A 193 8.00 18.74 -0.73
C ASP A 193 7.69 18.78 0.78
N THR A 194 8.75 18.94 1.56
CA THR A 194 8.69 19.02 3.02
C THR A 194 7.70 20.06 3.56
N THR A 195 7.40 21.11 2.79
CA THR A 195 6.47 22.17 3.21
C THR A 195 5.01 21.75 3.09
N LYS A 196 4.71 20.73 2.27
CA LYS A 196 3.35 20.25 2.00
C LYS A 196 2.95 19.03 2.82
N LYS A 197 3.91 18.29 3.39
CA LYS A 197 3.66 17.01 4.11
C LYS A 197 2.51 17.09 5.12
N ALA A 198 2.49 18.11 5.97
CA ALA A 198 1.42 18.31 6.96
C ALA A 198 0.04 18.50 6.32
N ALA A 199 -0.04 19.29 5.24
CA ALA A 199 -1.28 19.55 4.52
C ALA A 199 -1.77 18.30 3.77
N TYR A 200 -0.86 17.48 3.24
CA TYR A 200 -1.19 16.21 2.57
C TYR A 200 -1.77 15.22 3.56
N ILE A 201 -1.11 15.00 4.70
CA ILE A 201 -1.63 14.14 5.76
C ILE A 201 -3.05 14.58 6.13
N GLN A 202 -3.27 15.86 6.40
CA GLN A 202 -4.59 16.38 6.76
C GLN A 202 -5.63 16.19 5.64
N ARG A 203 -5.26 16.41 4.39
CA ARG A 203 -6.15 16.30 3.23
C ARG A 203 -6.57 14.86 3.01
N TYR A 204 -5.62 13.95 2.86
CA TYR A 204 -5.89 12.57 2.46
C TYR A 204 -6.50 11.76 3.60
N TYR A 205 -5.90 11.77 4.80
CA TYR A 205 -6.41 10.98 5.92
C TYR A 205 -7.74 11.48 6.49
N SER A 206 -8.25 12.63 6.03
CA SER A 206 -9.61 13.09 6.35
C SER A 206 -10.66 12.66 5.33
N ILE A 207 -10.28 12.02 4.22
CA ILE A 207 -11.22 11.53 3.22
C ILE A 207 -11.95 10.31 3.78
N THR A 208 -13.26 10.42 3.90
CA THR A 208 -14.14 9.33 4.33
C THR A 208 -15.30 9.18 3.35
N PHE A 209 -15.65 7.94 3.02
CA PHE A 209 -16.84 7.58 2.26
C PHE A 209 -17.76 6.70 3.11
N ASP A 210 -19.07 6.92 3.02
CA ASP A 210 -20.07 6.03 3.62
C ASP A 210 -20.26 4.80 2.71
N LYS A 211 -19.21 3.96 2.64
CA LYS A 211 -19.11 2.77 1.78
C LYS A 211 -18.36 1.66 2.51
N ALA A 212 -19.00 0.51 2.71
CA ALA A 212 -18.41 -0.62 3.43
C ALA A 212 -17.18 -1.25 2.76
N TYR A 213 -16.98 -1.01 1.46
CA TYR A 213 -15.78 -1.43 0.72
C TYR A 213 -14.61 -0.48 0.92
N TYR A 214 -14.80 0.75 1.41
CA TYR A 214 -13.72 1.71 1.57
C TYR A 214 -13.08 1.60 2.96
N VAL A 215 -11.76 1.43 3.01
CA VAL A 215 -11.00 1.24 4.26
C VAL A 215 -9.94 2.32 4.49
N GLY A 216 -9.96 3.39 3.70
CA GLY A 216 -8.93 4.43 3.73
C GLY A 216 -7.67 3.99 3.01
N GLY A 217 -6.94 3.04 3.60
CA GLY A 217 -5.71 2.48 3.04
C GLY A 217 -4.49 3.39 3.19
N PHE A 218 -4.60 4.71 3.14
CA PHE A 218 -3.52 5.72 3.16
C PHE A 218 -2.18 5.32 3.79
N PHE A 219 -1.29 4.60 3.11
CA PHE A 219 0.03 4.35 3.68
C PHE A 219 0.96 5.55 3.41
N TRP A 220 1.38 6.27 4.46
CA TRP A 220 2.24 7.46 4.32
C TRP A 220 3.69 7.12 3.91
N TRP A 221 4.09 7.58 2.73
CA TRP A 221 5.42 7.46 2.18
C TRP A 221 6.22 8.75 2.47
N TYR A 222 7.14 8.82 3.45
CA TYR A 222 7.74 7.74 4.25
C TYR A 222 7.55 7.94 5.78
N TYR A 223 6.77 7.10 6.46
CA TYR A 223 6.53 7.22 7.91
C TYR A 223 7.80 7.13 8.76
N ARG A 224 8.74 6.25 8.40
CA ARG A 224 9.97 6.04 9.18
C ARG A 224 10.82 7.32 9.29
N GLN A 225 10.83 8.15 8.26
CA GLN A 225 11.57 9.40 8.21
C GLN A 225 10.79 10.53 8.88
N ASP A 226 9.48 10.59 8.63
CA ASP A 226 8.67 11.74 8.99
C ASP A 226 8.07 11.64 10.40
N CYS A 227 7.79 10.43 10.86
CA CYS A 227 6.98 10.17 12.04
C CYS A 227 7.72 9.39 13.14
N VAL A 228 9.02 9.10 12.96
CA VAL A 228 9.83 8.42 13.99
C VAL A 228 10.97 9.35 14.44
N PRO A 229 11.12 9.60 15.76
CA PRO A 229 10.31 9.12 16.88
C PRO A 229 8.91 9.78 16.95
N HIS A 230 8.02 9.30 17.84
CA HIS A 230 6.65 9.86 18.01
C HIS A 230 6.62 11.35 18.42
N THR A 231 7.76 11.89 18.87
CA THR A 231 7.90 13.33 19.14
C THR A 231 8.08 14.16 17.87
N ALA A 232 8.18 13.54 16.69
CA ALA A 232 8.25 14.23 15.42
C ALA A 232 6.95 15.01 15.15
N PRO A 233 7.03 16.24 14.59
CA PRO A 233 5.82 17.05 14.32
C PRO A 233 4.80 16.36 13.42
N LEU A 234 5.25 15.65 12.36
CA LEU A 234 4.34 14.96 11.44
C LEU A 234 3.65 13.76 12.10
N TRP A 235 4.31 13.07 13.05
CA TRP A 235 3.66 12.01 13.84
C TRP A 235 2.42 12.54 14.56
N SER A 236 2.53 13.68 15.25
CA SER A 236 1.42 14.28 16.00
C SER A 236 0.28 14.76 15.09
N ILE A 237 0.62 15.21 13.88
CA ILE A 237 -0.36 15.62 12.87
C ILE A 237 -1.10 14.41 12.33
N LEU A 238 -0.39 13.34 11.99
CA LEU A 238 -0.95 12.08 11.53
C LEU A 238 -1.88 11.49 12.59
N ASP A 239 -1.38 11.32 13.83
CA ASP A 239 -2.14 10.75 14.94
C ASP A 239 -3.46 11.52 15.18
N ARG A 240 -3.40 12.85 15.25
CA ARG A 240 -4.60 13.67 15.45
C ARG A 240 -5.59 13.59 14.30
N THR A 241 -5.10 13.65 13.05
CA THR A 241 -5.95 13.60 11.86
C THR A 241 -6.70 12.28 11.80
N VAL A 242 -5.96 11.20 12.02
CA VAL A 242 -6.48 9.85 11.97
C VAL A 242 -7.42 9.54 13.13
N THR A 243 -7.06 9.97 14.35
CA THR A 243 -7.97 9.87 15.51
C THR A 243 -9.28 10.61 15.25
N ARG A 244 -9.22 11.83 14.70
CA ARG A 244 -10.41 12.60 14.36
C ARG A 244 -11.27 11.90 13.30
N ALA A 245 -10.65 11.30 12.28
CA ALA A 245 -11.38 10.53 11.27
C ALA A 245 -12.07 9.29 11.88
N ALA A 246 -11.43 8.61 12.82
CA ALA A 246 -12.02 7.47 13.52
C ALA A 246 -13.13 7.83 14.51
N THR A 247 -13.03 8.97 15.22
CA THR A 247 -13.97 9.34 16.29
C THR A 247 -15.02 10.38 15.89
N GLY A 248 -14.84 11.06 14.75
CA GLY A 248 -15.61 12.25 14.37
C GLY A 248 -16.75 12.06 13.37
N GLY A 249 -17.01 10.83 12.91
CA GLY A 249 -18.08 10.51 11.95
C GLY A 249 -19.29 9.84 12.60
N ASN A 250 -20.48 10.02 12.02
CA ASN A 250 -21.68 9.22 12.34
C ASN A 250 -21.55 7.72 11.97
N GLN A 251 -20.39 7.31 11.44
CA GLN A 251 -19.98 5.94 11.19
C GLN A 251 -18.50 5.84 11.56
N PRO A 252 -18.10 4.98 12.52
CA PRO A 252 -16.69 4.72 12.77
C PRO A 252 -16.07 4.12 11.52
N LEU A 253 -14.81 4.47 11.24
CA LEU A 253 -14.00 3.72 10.30
C LEU A 253 -14.09 2.22 10.66
N PRO A 254 -14.24 1.30 9.68
CA PRO A 254 -14.18 -0.13 9.95
C PRO A 254 -12.95 -0.45 10.82
N ALA A 255 -13.09 -1.36 11.78
CA ALA A 255 -11.95 -1.78 12.59
C ALA A 255 -10.76 -2.13 11.66
N GLY A 256 -9.64 -1.40 11.80
CA GLY A 256 -8.44 -1.57 10.96
C GLY A 256 -8.10 -0.42 9.98
N SER A 257 -8.86 0.68 9.90
CA SER A 257 -8.62 1.76 8.91
C SER A 257 -7.54 2.80 9.28
N ILE A 258 -6.60 2.46 10.15
CA ILE A 258 -5.58 3.42 10.61
C ILE A 258 -4.25 2.80 10.29
N ILE A 259 -3.47 3.41 9.39
CA ILE A 259 -2.43 2.67 8.68
C ILE A 259 -1.27 3.61 8.25
N PRO A 260 -0.06 3.49 8.83
CA PRO A 260 1.19 4.07 8.32
C PRO A 260 1.98 3.15 7.35
N ALA A 261 2.64 3.68 6.32
CA ALA A 261 3.66 2.94 5.53
C ALA A 261 5.03 3.02 6.22
N ILE A 262 5.55 1.89 6.67
CA ILE A 262 6.92 1.76 7.16
C ILE A 262 7.79 1.23 6.03
N ASN A 263 8.50 2.15 5.41
CA ASN A 263 9.44 1.77 4.36
C ASN A 263 10.74 1.35 5.00
N SER A 264 11.13 0.11 4.68
CA SER A 264 12.37 -0.55 5.08
C SER A 264 12.66 -0.58 6.59
N LEU A 265 12.76 -1.79 7.13
CA LEU A 265 13.13 -2.03 8.53
C LEU A 265 14.63 -2.16 8.74
N LEU A 266 15.34 -2.57 7.70
CA LEU A 266 16.72 -3.04 7.77
C LEU A 266 17.66 -2.13 7.00
N ILE A 267 17.20 -1.55 5.89
CA ILE A 267 17.98 -0.61 5.09
C ILE A 267 17.54 0.82 5.45
N PRO A 268 18.46 1.71 5.85
CA PRO A 268 18.11 3.11 5.97
C PRO A 268 17.59 3.57 4.60
N PRO A 269 16.46 4.29 4.55
CA PRO A 269 15.88 4.74 3.29
C PRO A 269 16.95 5.43 2.44
N LYS A 270 16.98 5.13 1.13
CA LYS A 270 17.89 5.82 0.21
C LYS A 270 17.75 7.32 0.46
N PRO A 271 18.87 8.06 0.65
CA PRO A 271 18.79 9.50 0.63
C PRO A 271 18.25 9.95 -0.72
N ASP A 272 17.33 10.92 -0.69
CA ASP A 272 16.79 11.60 -1.87
C ASP A 272 17.92 12.13 -2.78
#